data_AF-B0JX88-F1
#
_entry.id   AF-B0JX88-F1
#
_cell.length_a   1.000
_cell.length_b   1.000
_cell.length_c   1.000
_cell.angle_alpha   90.00
_cell.angle_beta   90.00
_cell.angle_gamma   90.00
#
_symmetry.space_group_name_H-M   'P 1'
#
loop_
_entity.id
_entity.type
_entity.pdbx_description
1 polymer ?
#
loop_
_entity_poly.entity_id
_entity_poly.type
_entity_poly.pdbx_seq_one_letter_code
_entity_poly.pdbx_strand_id
1 'polypeptide(L)'
;MAKQSFDLAKLRLGIYQDRIFLGVPLQELLVAVEITAICHYPTFTINLDAGSDIAYHFDARSSEGRIVQNTCVAGAWGAGGEILSMPPEFVSSQPFTLKIAVEQELVVYLNGRVLTRYAHCLPLTQINTVHIVYPPENLQVQSVQVFEQTAPAIEQPPLPPQEITDMPAFLENLPPQFEPLRLFLEANLVPYIKFTATDAGHLNSASFRGPADWSGDPLELWQSKIGGHPYLPKGTSYPTDAETGEMMMFLMQINCADLPVIESLNLPRQGLLQFYIGLDVPMCTLSPEQHRVLYYPDVSKDKNDLITDFSFLAEPASSLEWYDDVYALNFSVQRDVFWNARRQLDESFEMPEALTELGEDFTEWISDYEDECTLRHGRINKLGGYPELHSYVDETIEGFRGRLLLELQHPFDIDNNFYFFIEDLDLANLNLSNVESYFVSV
;
A
#
# COMPACT_ATOMS: atom_id res chain seq x y z
N MET A 1 -20.40 -19.21 9.84
CA MET A 1 -19.04 -19.67 10.17
C MET A 1 -18.84 -21.02 9.52
N ALA A 2 -18.07 -21.05 8.43
CA ALA A 2 -17.64 -22.29 7.81
C ALA A 2 -16.45 -22.84 8.61
N LYS A 3 -16.44 -24.14 8.85
CA LYS A 3 -15.33 -24.84 9.49
C LYS A 3 -14.69 -25.74 8.45
N GLN A 4 -13.40 -25.55 8.20
CA GLN A 4 -12.64 -26.37 7.26
C GLN A 4 -11.49 -27.08 7.97
N SER A 5 -11.43 -28.39 7.78
CA SER A 5 -10.30 -29.22 8.18
C SER A 5 -9.53 -29.62 6.93
N PHE A 6 -8.20 -29.57 7.01
CA PHE A 6 -7.34 -29.80 5.85
C PHE A 6 -6.57 -31.11 5.94
N ASP A 7 -6.33 -31.72 4.79
CA ASP A 7 -5.35 -32.79 4.65
C ASP A 7 -3.94 -32.17 4.65
N LEU A 8 -3.14 -32.48 5.67
CA LEU A 8 -1.81 -31.90 5.87
C LEU A 8 -0.88 -32.14 4.67
N ALA A 9 -1.05 -33.24 3.93
CA ALA A 9 -0.24 -33.50 2.75
C ALA A 9 -0.49 -32.48 1.63
N LYS A 10 -1.70 -31.90 1.57
CA LYS A 10 -2.10 -30.91 0.56
C LYS A 10 -1.75 -29.47 0.96
N LEU A 11 -1.49 -29.22 2.24
CA LEU A 11 -1.06 -27.91 2.75
C LEU A 11 0.45 -27.68 2.60
N ARG A 12 1.21 -28.73 2.29
CA ARG A 12 2.66 -28.66 2.26
C ARG A 12 3.15 -27.96 0.99
N LEU A 13 3.71 -26.78 1.18
CA LEU A 13 4.30 -25.98 0.09
C LEU A 13 5.72 -26.44 -0.26
N GLY A 14 6.45 -27.03 0.69
CA GLY A 14 7.78 -27.57 0.45
C GLY A 14 8.61 -27.82 1.71
N ILE A 15 9.91 -28.08 1.50
CA ILE A 15 10.96 -27.96 2.51
C ILE A 15 11.92 -26.89 2.03
N TYR A 16 12.23 -25.91 2.87
CA TYR A 16 13.28 -24.93 2.63
C TYR A 16 14.14 -24.79 3.88
N GLN A 17 15.46 -24.83 3.74
CA GLN A 17 16.43 -24.79 4.85
C GLN A 17 16.05 -25.72 6.02
N ASP A 18 15.75 -26.99 5.72
CA ASP A 18 15.35 -28.03 6.68
C ASP A 18 14.08 -27.73 7.50
N ARG A 19 13.24 -26.79 7.03
CA ARG A 19 11.94 -26.48 7.62
C ARG A 19 10.82 -26.88 6.68
N ILE A 20 9.75 -27.47 7.25
CA ILE A 20 8.49 -27.70 6.57
C ILE A 20 7.72 -26.39 6.53
N PHE A 21 7.16 -26.07 5.37
CA PHE A 21 6.25 -24.96 5.17
C PHE A 21 4.86 -25.52 4.86
N LEU A 22 3.92 -25.26 5.76
CA LEU A 22 2.51 -25.47 5.51
C LEU A 22 1.88 -24.11 5.20
N GLY A 23 1.14 -24.00 4.11
CA GLY A 23 0.36 -22.82 3.76
C GLY A 23 -1.11 -23.19 3.69
N VAL A 24 -1.93 -22.48 4.46
CA VAL A 24 -3.38 -22.64 4.47
C VAL A 24 -4.00 -21.41 3.83
N PRO A 25 -4.38 -21.47 2.54
CA PRO A 25 -5.07 -20.36 1.90
C PRO A 25 -6.47 -20.22 2.50
N LEU A 26 -6.87 -18.98 2.74
CA LEU A 26 -8.21 -18.61 3.20
C LEU A 26 -9.07 -18.25 2.00
N GLN A 27 -10.34 -18.62 2.06
CA GLN A 27 -11.34 -18.30 1.04
C GLN A 27 -12.21 -17.12 1.46
N GLU A 28 -12.32 -16.87 2.77
CA GLU A 28 -13.16 -15.86 3.39
C GLU A 28 -12.44 -15.22 4.60
N LEU A 29 -13.11 -14.36 5.35
CA LEU A 29 -12.51 -13.69 6.51
C LEU A 29 -12.15 -14.70 7.61
N LEU A 30 -10.88 -14.67 8.05
CA LEU A 30 -10.40 -15.47 9.17
C LEU A 30 -11.15 -15.08 10.45
N VAL A 31 -11.78 -16.06 11.10
CA VAL A 31 -12.30 -15.91 12.46
C VAL A 31 -11.38 -16.57 13.46
N ALA A 32 -10.84 -17.74 13.14
CA ALA A 32 -9.81 -18.39 13.95
C ALA A 32 -9.05 -19.46 13.17
N VAL A 33 -7.82 -19.73 13.58
CA VAL A 33 -7.09 -20.94 13.20
C VAL A 33 -6.78 -21.75 14.47
N GLU A 34 -6.97 -23.05 14.41
CA GLU A 34 -6.70 -24.00 15.48
C GLU A 34 -5.75 -25.10 15.00
N ILE A 35 -4.61 -25.22 15.68
CA ILE A 35 -3.54 -26.15 15.35
C ILE A 35 -3.39 -27.11 16.53
N THR A 36 -3.51 -28.40 16.26
CA THR A 36 -3.17 -29.45 17.24
C THR A 36 -1.87 -30.10 16.82
N ALA A 37 -0.89 -30.12 17.72
CA ALA A 37 0.44 -30.63 17.44
C ALA A 37 1.10 -31.24 18.69
N ILE A 38 2.10 -32.07 18.48
CA ILE A 38 3.06 -32.48 19.52
C ILE A 38 4.34 -31.71 19.28
N CYS A 39 4.82 -30.97 20.28
CA CYS A 39 6.08 -30.24 20.21
C CYS A 39 7.16 -31.04 20.94
N HIS A 40 8.23 -31.37 20.23
CA HIS A 40 9.44 -31.99 20.76
C HIS A 40 10.51 -30.94 21.08
N TYR A 41 10.58 -29.89 20.26
CA TYR A 41 11.47 -28.75 20.46
C TYR A 41 10.76 -27.47 20.03
N PRO A 42 10.56 -26.47 20.91
CA PRO A 42 9.70 -25.31 20.65
C PRO A 42 10.40 -24.25 19.80
N THR A 43 10.78 -24.64 18.59
CA THR A 43 11.23 -23.76 17.52
C THR A 43 10.32 -23.96 16.31
N PHE A 44 9.32 -23.11 16.20
CA PHE A 44 8.35 -23.07 15.12
C PHE A 44 7.71 -21.68 15.02
N THR A 45 7.18 -21.37 13.85
CA THR A 45 6.59 -20.08 13.53
C THR A 45 5.18 -20.28 12.98
N ILE A 46 4.25 -19.41 13.35
CA ILE A 46 2.93 -19.30 12.75
C ILE A 46 2.76 -17.85 12.31
N ASN A 47 2.48 -17.64 11.03
CA ASN A 47 2.18 -16.34 10.47
C ASN A 47 0.72 -16.30 10.03
N LEU A 48 0.07 -15.15 10.29
CA LEU A 48 -1.14 -14.73 9.59
C LEU A 48 -0.70 -13.69 8.57
N ASP A 49 -0.69 -14.08 7.30
CA ASP A 49 -0.16 -13.26 6.22
C ASP A 49 -1.27 -12.45 5.57
N ALA A 50 -0.96 -11.18 5.28
CA ALA A 50 -1.82 -10.22 4.62
C ALA A 50 -1.11 -9.71 3.36
N GLY A 51 -1.29 -10.41 2.25
CA GLY A 51 -0.50 -10.17 1.03
C GLY A 51 0.96 -10.57 1.25
N SER A 52 1.88 -9.64 1.03
CA SER A 52 3.33 -9.79 1.28
C SER A 52 3.73 -9.46 2.73
N ASP A 53 2.80 -8.93 3.53
CA ASP A 53 3.03 -8.60 4.94
C ASP A 53 2.66 -9.75 5.88
N ILE A 54 3.18 -9.68 7.10
CA ILE A 54 2.82 -10.58 8.20
C ILE A 54 2.01 -9.77 9.22
N ALA A 55 0.69 -9.83 9.11
CA ALA A 55 -0.24 -9.18 10.03
C ALA A 55 -0.11 -9.68 11.47
N TYR A 56 0.33 -10.94 11.64
CA TYR A 56 0.70 -11.47 12.93
C TYR A 56 1.72 -12.60 12.82
N HIS A 57 2.85 -12.41 13.48
CA HIS A 57 3.93 -13.37 13.60
C HIS A 57 3.95 -13.93 15.01
N PHE A 58 3.85 -15.25 15.15
CA PHE A 58 4.05 -15.97 16.40
C PHE A 58 5.27 -16.87 16.23
N ASP A 59 6.35 -16.60 16.96
CA ASP A 59 7.62 -17.31 16.76
C ASP A 59 8.16 -17.84 18.09
N ALA A 60 8.00 -19.15 18.28
CA ALA A 60 8.57 -19.85 19.41
C ALA A 60 10.06 -20.05 19.17
N ARG A 61 10.91 -19.56 20.07
CA ARG A 61 12.39 -19.62 19.97
C ARG A 61 12.97 -20.38 21.15
N SER A 62 13.09 -21.70 21.03
CA SER A 62 13.63 -22.53 22.12
C SER A 62 15.04 -22.14 22.56
N SER A 63 15.91 -21.69 21.65
CA SER A 63 17.27 -21.24 21.97
C SER A 63 17.30 -20.00 22.87
N GLU A 64 16.23 -19.21 22.84
CA GLU A 64 16.07 -17.98 23.62
C GLU A 64 15.09 -18.16 24.79
N GLY A 65 14.44 -19.33 24.91
CA GLY A 65 13.48 -19.63 25.96
C GLY A 65 12.21 -18.77 25.94
N ARG A 66 11.88 -18.18 24.78
CA ARG A 66 10.79 -17.20 24.64
C ARG A 66 9.99 -17.39 23.36
N ILE A 67 8.81 -16.80 23.34
CA ILE A 67 8.03 -16.57 22.12
C ILE A 67 8.14 -15.08 21.80
N VAL A 68 8.40 -14.77 20.54
CA VAL A 68 8.31 -13.40 20.02
C VAL A 68 7.02 -13.29 19.22
N GLN A 69 6.30 -12.19 19.44
CA GLN A 69 5.12 -11.86 18.66
C GLN A 69 5.29 -10.49 18.04
N ASN A 70 5.01 -10.36 16.75
CA ASN A 70 5.20 -9.09 16.07
C ASN A 70 4.35 -8.99 14.80
N THR A 71 4.41 -7.83 14.16
CA THR A 71 3.92 -7.58 12.81
C THR A 71 5.13 -7.28 11.92
N CYS A 72 5.12 -7.76 10.68
CA CYS A 72 6.12 -7.41 9.67
C CYS A 72 5.40 -6.70 8.52
N VAL A 73 5.78 -5.47 8.21
CA VAL A 73 5.21 -4.67 7.12
C VAL A 73 6.34 -4.28 6.19
N ALA A 74 6.19 -4.52 4.88
CA ALA A 74 7.21 -4.30 3.85
C ALA A 74 8.58 -4.91 4.22
N GLY A 75 8.57 -6.09 4.84
CA GLY A 75 9.80 -6.78 5.28
C GLY A 75 10.45 -6.21 6.56
N ALA A 76 9.91 -5.15 7.14
CA ALA A 76 10.37 -4.55 8.39
C ALA A 76 9.55 -5.03 9.60
N TRP A 77 10.24 -5.50 10.63
CA TRP A 77 9.62 -5.91 11.89
C TRP A 77 9.26 -4.69 12.75
N GLY A 78 8.03 -4.64 13.29
CA GLY A 78 7.60 -3.58 14.18
C GLY A 78 8.46 -3.44 15.43
N ALA A 79 8.71 -2.20 15.88
CA ALA A 79 9.49 -1.93 17.10
C ALA A 79 8.80 -2.41 18.40
N GLY A 80 7.48 -2.65 18.34
CA GLY A 80 6.64 -3.11 19.45
C GLY A 80 6.54 -4.62 19.62
N GLY A 81 7.51 -5.40 19.14
CA GLY A 81 7.49 -6.87 19.27
C GLY A 81 7.38 -7.32 20.74
N GLU A 82 6.34 -8.10 21.04
CA GLU A 82 6.07 -8.58 22.39
C GLU A 82 6.82 -9.89 22.68
N ILE A 83 7.29 -10.05 23.91
CA ILE A 83 8.01 -11.24 24.35
C ILE A 83 7.21 -11.97 25.42
N LEU A 84 6.94 -13.26 25.18
CA LEU A 84 6.31 -14.15 26.14
C LEU A 84 7.29 -15.21 26.61
N SER A 85 7.14 -15.67 27.85
CA SER A 85 7.87 -16.85 28.33
C SER A 85 7.37 -18.11 27.63
N MET A 86 8.28 -19.05 27.36
CA MET A 86 7.93 -20.32 26.74
C MET A 86 6.99 -21.13 27.64
N PRO A 87 5.80 -21.54 27.16
CA PRO A 87 4.87 -22.35 27.95
C PRO A 87 5.43 -23.76 28.21
N PRO A 88 5.21 -24.34 29.40
CA PRO A 88 5.67 -25.70 29.72
C PRO A 88 5.01 -26.76 28.83
N GLU A 89 3.82 -26.50 28.30
CA GLU A 89 3.10 -27.39 27.40
C GLU A 89 3.90 -27.69 26.13
N PHE A 90 4.66 -26.72 25.61
CA PHE A 90 5.48 -26.91 24.41
C PHE A 90 6.73 -27.77 24.66
N VAL A 91 7.11 -27.99 25.92
CA VAL A 91 8.30 -28.78 26.31
C VAL A 91 7.89 -30.18 26.82
N SER A 92 6.59 -30.42 26.99
CA SER A 92 6.06 -31.63 27.63
C SER A 92 6.06 -32.90 26.74
N SER A 93 6.31 -32.74 25.42
CA SER A 93 6.07 -33.79 24.42
C SER A 93 4.65 -34.39 24.44
N GLN A 94 3.69 -33.68 25.03
CA GLN A 94 2.27 -34.00 24.95
C GLN A 94 1.60 -33.21 23.82
N PRO A 95 0.49 -33.71 23.25
CA PRO A 95 -0.32 -32.92 22.33
C PRO A 95 -0.82 -31.64 22.99
N PHE A 96 -0.75 -30.53 22.28
CA PHE A 96 -1.37 -29.27 22.65
C PHE A 96 -2.24 -28.75 21.50
N THR A 97 -3.19 -27.90 21.85
CA THR A 97 -4.00 -27.14 20.90
C THR A 97 -3.68 -25.66 21.06
N LEU A 98 -3.17 -25.05 19.99
CA LEU A 98 -2.99 -23.61 19.89
C LEU A 98 -4.05 -23.04 18.97
N LYS A 99 -4.84 -22.10 19.47
CA LYS A 99 -5.88 -21.40 18.71
C LYS A 99 -5.58 -19.92 18.67
N ILE A 100 -5.54 -19.34 17.49
CA ILE A 100 -5.44 -17.88 17.29
C ILE A 100 -6.81 -17.43 16.79
N ALA A 101 -7.51 -16.63 17.61
CA ALA A 101 -8.83 -16.12 17.30
C ALA A 101 -8.79 -14.63 16.97
N VAL A 102 -9.53 -14.24 15.95
CA VAL A 102 -9.73 -12.87 15.48
C VAL A 102 -10.98 -12.34 16.20
N GLU A 103 -10.77 -11.56 17.26
CA GLU A 103 -11.83 -10.89 18.03
C GLU A 103 -11.71 -9.36 17.83
N GLN A 104 -11.92 -8.53 18.86
CA GLN A 104 -11.50 -7.11 18.83
C GLN A 104 -9.97 -6.97 18.79
N GLU A 105 -9.29 -7.97 19.34
CA GLU A 105 -7.83 -8.17 19.34
C GLU A 105 -7.55 -9.63 18.94
N LEU A 106 -6.29 -9.98 18.60
CA LEU A 106 -5.93 -11.38 18.40
C LEU A 106 -5.82 -12.01 19.79
N VAL A 107 -6.60 -13.06 20.02
CA VAL A 107 -6.52 -13.82 21.26
C VAL A 107 -5.90 -15.19 20.97
N VAL A 108 -4.74 -15.44 21.57
CA VAL A 108 -4.05 -16.74 21.45
C VAL A 108 -4.44 -17.59 22.65
N TYR A 109 -5.01 -18.75 22.39
CA TYR A 109 -5.36 -19.75 23.38
C TYR A 109 -4.43 -20.95 23.27
N LEU A 110 -3.91 -21.40 24.40
CA LEU A 110 -3.17 -22.66 24.55
C LEU A 110 -3.99 -23.61 25.43
N ASN A 111 -4.37 -24.77 24.87
CA ASN A 111 -5.24 -25.76 25.53
C ASN A 111 -6.53 -25.14 26.11
N GLY A 112 -7.13 -24.21 25.37
CA GLY A 112 -8.35 -23.50 25.75
C GLY A 112 -8.19 -22.39 26.79
N ARG A 113 -6.97 -22.10 27.25
CA ARG A 113 -6.66 -20.99 28.15
C ARG A 113 -5.99 -19.85 27.38
N VAL A 114 -6.33 -18.60 27.70
CA VAL A 114 -5.67 -17.45 27.07
C VAL A 114 -4.18 -17.47 27.44
N LEU A 115 -3.34 -17.55 26.41
CA LEU A 115 -1.89 -17.42 26.51
C LEU A 115 -1.50 -15.94 26.42
N THR A 116 -2.05 -15.21 25.44
CA THR A 116 -1.82 -13.77 25.27
C THR A 116 -2.94 -13.12 24.45
N ARG A 117 -2.93 -11.78 24.43
CA ARG A 117 -3.66 -10.95 23.48
C ARG A 117 -2.68 -10.08 22.72
N TYR A 118 -2.94 -9.84 21.45
CA TYR A 118 -2.11 -9.00 20.61
C TYR A 118 -2.99 -8.01 19.86
N ALA A 119 -2.72 -6.71 20.05
CA ALA A 119 -3.42 -5.64 19.34
C ALA A 119 -2.98 -5.62 17.87
N HIS A 120 -3.93 -5.53 16.95
CA HIS A 120 -3.64 -5.60 15.52
C HIS A 120 -2.99 -4.31 15.03
N CYS A 121 -1.92 -4.44 14.24
CA CYS A 121 -1.30 -3.31 13.54
C CYS A 121 -1.77 -3.20 12.07
N LEU A 122 -2.37 -4.26 11.53
CA LEU A 122 -2.92 -4.31 10.17
C LEU A 122 -4.41 -4.73 10.19
N PRO A 123 -5.22 -4.32 9.19
CA PRO A 123 -6.60 -4.76 9.06
C PRO A 123 -6.68 -6.28 8.92
N LEU A 124 -7.34 -6.95 9.86
CA LEU A 124 -7.47 -8.41 9.87
C LEU A 124 -8.27 -8.97 8.69
N THR A 125 -9.06 -8.12 8.05
CA THR A 125 -9.79 -8.45 6.84
C THR A 125 -8.88 -8.73 5.65
N GLN A 126 -7.60 -8.33 5.72
CA GLN A 126 -6.60 -8.58 4.69
C GLN A 126 -5.86 -9.91 4.87
N ILE A 127 -6.05 -10.61 6.00
CA ILE A 127 -5.41 -11.92 6.21
C ILE A 127 -5.95 -12.91 5.18
N ASN A 128 -5.08 -13.42 4.32
CA ASN A 128 -5.44 -14.30 3.22
C ASN A 128 -4.81 -15.70 3.33
N THR A 129 -3.74 -15.85 4.13
CA THR A 129 -3.01 -17.10 4.26
C THR A 129 -2.54 -17.30 5.69
N VAL A 130 -2.53 -18.54 6.15
CA VAL A 130 -1.85 -18.93 7.39
C VAL A 130 -0.66 -19.80 7.06
N HIS A 131 0.55 -19.33 7.33
CA HIS A 131 1.76 -20.14 7.23
C HIS A 131 2.17 -20.74 8.57
N ILE A 132 2.55 -22.02 8.55
CA ILE A 132 3.13 -22.72 9.70
C ILE A 132 4.48 -23.27 9.26
N VAL A 133 5.54 -22.81 9.92
CA VAL A 133 6.92 -23.12 9.55
C VAL A 133 7.64 -23.77 10.72
N TYR A 134 8.18 -24.98 10.50
CA TYR A 134 8.84 -25.73 11.57
C TYR A 134 9.82 -26.76 11.03
N PRO A 135 10.96 -27.01 11.71
CA PRO A 135 11.78 -28.18 11.42
C PRO A 135 11.00 -29.49 11.64
N PRO A 136 11.10 -30.50 10.75
CA PRO A 136 10.33 -31.74 10.84
C PRO A 136 10.41 -32.47 12.19
N GLU A 137 11.55 -32.39 12.86
CA GLU A 137 11.80 -33.05 14.15
C GLU A 137 11.23 -32.28 15.35
N ASN A 138 10.94 -30.98 15.17
CA ASN A 138 10.55 -30.09 16.25
C ASN A 138 9.07 -30.16 16.57
N LEU A 139 8.24 -30.25 15.53
CA LEU A 139 6.79 -30.17 15.64
C LEU A 139 6.13 -31.24 14.77
N GLN A 140 5.30 -32.07 15.39
CA GLN A 140 4.42 -33.00 14.69
C GLN A 140 3.01 -32.40 14.65
N VAL A 141 2.69 -31.68 13.58
CA VAL A 141 1.34 -31.15 13.34
C VAL A 141 0.39 -32.31 13.06
N GLN A 142 -0.69 -32.41 13.84
CA GLN A 142 -1.69 -33.47 13.74
C GLN A 142 -2.93 -33.00 12.98
N SER A 143 -3.35 -31.75 13.19
CA SER A 143 -4.45 -31.14 12.45
C SER A 143 -4.34 -29.63 12.43
N VAL A 144 -4.76 -29.03 11.31
CA VAL A 144 -5.01 -27.59 11.19
C VAL A 144 -6.48 -27.42 10.81
N GLN A 145 -7.19 -26.59 11.58
CA GLN A 145 -8.59 -26.25 11.35
C GLN A 145 -8.69 -24.73 11.24
N VAL A 146 -9.38 -24.26 10.21
CA VAL A 146 -9.65 -22.85 10.02
C VAL A 146 -11.15 -22.63 10.15
N PHE A 147 -11.51 -21.54 10.81
CA PHE A 147 -12.87 -21.07 10.93
C PHE A 147 -12.98 -19.74 10.22
N GLU A 148 -13.87 -19.69 9.24
CA GLU A 148 -14.03 -18.53 8.37
C GLU A 148 -15.48 -18.04 8.40
N GLN A 149 -15.67 -16.78 8.09
CA GLN A 149 -16.99 -16.18 7.95
C GLN A 149 -17.03 -15.39 6.66
N THR A 150 -18.03 -15.70 5.83
CA THR A 150 -18.34 -14.89 4.65
C THR A 150 -18.53 -13.45 5.10
N ALA A 151 -17.76 -12.54 4.50
CA ALA A 151 -17.99 -11.13 4.68
C ALA A 151 -19.48 -10.88 4.37
N PRO A 152 -20.24 -10.15 5.22
CA PRO A 152 -21.61 -9.85 4.87
C PRO A 152 -21.60 -9.18 3.50
N ALA A 153 -22.34 -9.76 2.53
CA ALA A 153 -22.47 -9.20 1.21
C ALA A 153 -23.01 -7.78 1.34
N ILE A 154 -22.13 -6.80 1.19
CA ILE A 154 -22.55 -5.41 1.08
C ILE A 154 -23.08 -5.28 -0.35
N GLU A 155 -24.38 -5.48 -0.53
CA GLU A 155 -25.08 -4.78 -1.60
C GLU A 155 -24.74 -3.30 -1.39
N GLN A 156 -23.83 -2.73 -2.20
CA GLN A 156 -23.51 -1.31 -2.10
C GLN A 156 -24.80 -0.55 -2.42
N PRO A 157 -25.42 0.13 -1.43
CA PRO A 157 -26.38 1.17 -1.75
C PRO A 157 -25.61 2.25 -2.52
N PRO A 158 -26.26 3.13 -3.30
CA PRO A 158 -25.58 4.33 -3.77
C PRO A 158 -24.91 4.96 -2.54
N LEU A 159 -23.60 5.19 -2.63
CA LEU A 159 -22.79 5.70 -1.53
C LEU A 159 -23.62 6.76 -0.80
N PRO A 160 -23.96 6.57 0.50
CA PRO A 160 -24.35 7.73 1.27
C PRO A 160 -23.19 8.72 1.09
N PRO A 161 -23.46 10.04 0.94
CA PRO A 161 -22.40 11.02 0.83
C PRO A 161 -21.41 10.69 1.95
N GLN A 162 -20.18 10.30 1.59
CA GLN A 162 -19.19 9.95 2.59
C GLN A 162 -19.09 11.18 3.47
N GLU A 163 -19.56 11.05 4.71
CA GLU A 163 -19.35 12.10 5.68
C GLU A 163 -17.84 12.31 5.73
N ILE A 164 -17.43 13.55 5.49
CA ILE A 164 -16.02 13.92 5.47
C ILE A 164 -15.58 13.94 6.93
N THR A 165 -15.17 12.80 7.47
CA THR A 165 -15.00 12.60 8.93
C THR A 165 -13.63 12.10 9.38
N ASP A 166 -12.57 12.24 8.58
CA ASP A 166 -11.22 12.02 9.10
C ASP A 166 -10.55 13.36 9.34
N MET A 167 -10.53 13.76 10.61
CA MET A 167 -9.64 14.81 11.09
C MET A 167 -8.20 14.30 11.01
N PRO A 168 -7.24 15.09 10.49
CA PRO A 168 -5.87 14.62 10.40
C PRO A 168 -5.29 14.35 11.80
N ALA A 169 -4.54 13.25 11.91
CA ALA A 169 -4.05 12.72 13.18
C ALA A 169 -3.21 13.73 13.99
N PHE A 170 -2.51 14.65 13.34
CA PHE A 170 -1.74 15.68 14.04
C PHE A 170 -2.62 16.62 14.86
N LEU A 171 -3.89 16.85 14.45
CA LEU A 171 -4.84 17.67 15.22
C LEU A 171 -5.36 16.96 16.45
N GLU A 172 -5.44 15.63 16.43
CA GLU A 172 -5.76 14.82 17.61
C GLU A 172 -4.58 14.80 18.59
N ASN A 173 -3.36 14.73 18.04
CA ASN A 173 -2.12 14.71 18.81
C ASN A 173 -1.57 16.10 19.14
N LEU A 174 -2.34 17.16 18.89
CA LEU A 174 -1.91 18.54 19.03
C LEU A 174 -1.47 18.84 20.49
N PRO A 175 -0.21 19.22 20.73
CA PRO A 175 0.27 19.56 22.05
C PRO A 175 -0.52 20.72 22.67
N PRO A 176 -0.74 20.75 24.00
CA PRO A 176 -1.55 21.78 24.65
C PRO A 176 -1.09 23.22 24.38
N GLN A 177 0.21 23.45 24.15
CA GLN A 177 0.72 24.77 23.81
C GLN A 177 0.22 25.29 22.45
N PHE A 178 -0.13 24.40 21.52
CA PHE A 178 -0.61 24.75 20.18
C PHE A 178 -2.14 24.76 20.07
N GLU A 179 -2.86 24.47 21.16
CA GLU A 179 -4.33 24.52 21.18
C GLU A 179 -4.91 25.88 20.68
N PRO A 180 -4.28 27.05 20.92
CA PRO A 180 -4.73 28.30 20.31
C PRO A 180 -4.72 28.31 18.76
N LEU A 181 -3.93 27.46 18.10
CA LEU A 181 -3.90 27.30 16.64
C LEU A 181 -5.04 26.41 16.12
N ARG A 182 -5.68 25.57 16.95
CA ARG A 182 -6.62 24.54 16.51
C ARG A 182 -7.69 25.08 15.56
N LEU A 183 -8.39 26.14 15.93
CA LEU A 183 -9.46 26.71 15.10
C LEU A 183 -8.93 27.25 13.75
N PHE A 184 -7.71 27.79 13.73
CA PHE A 184 -7.09 28.23 12.49
C PHE A 184 -6.74 27.04 11.60
N LEU A 185 -6.17 25.97 12.17
CA LEU A 185 -5.81 24.76 11.45
C LEU A 185 -7.06 24.07 10.87
N GLU A 186 -8.10 23.87 11.69
CA GLU A 186 -9.38 23.27 11.27
C GLU A 186 -10.06 24.05 10.14
N ALA A 187 -10.00 25.39 10.19
CA ALA A 187 -10.57 26.25 9.16
C ALA A 187 -9.80 26.22 7.83
N ASN A 188 -8.54 25.77 7.86
CA ASN A 188 -7.63 25.73 6.72
C ASN A 188 -7.37 24.32 6.16
N LEU A 189 -8.16 23.33 6.58
CA LEU A 189 -8.09 21.98 6.04
C LEU A 189 -8.48 21.93 4.56
N VAL A 190 -7.57 21.45 3.74
CA VAL A 190 -7.73 21.25 2.30
C VAL A 190 -7.99 19.75 2.04
N PRO A 191 -9.09 19.40 1.35
CA PRO A 191 -9.36 18.01 1.01
C PRO A 191 -8.49 17.53 -0.15
N TYR A 192 -8.06 16.28 -0.08
CA TYR A 192 -7.32 15.58 -1.12
C TYR A 192 -7.76 14.11 -1.19
N ILE A 193 -7.35 13.39 -2.24
CA ILE A 193 -7.62 11.95 -2.34
C ILE A 193 -6.34 11.22 -1.99
N LYS A 194 -6.33 10.55 -0.83
CA LYS A 194 -5.28 9.58 -0.49
C LYS A 194 -5.57 8.27 -1.20
N PHE A 195 -4.54 7.61 -1.69
CA PHE A 195 -4.68 6.24 -2.16
C PHE A 195 -3.61 5.31 -1.59
N THR A 196 -3.97 4.04 -1.52
CA THR A 196 -3.09 2.96 -1.07
C THR A 196 -2.92 1.95 -2.19
N ALA A 197 -1.70 1.48 -2.37
CA ALA A 197 -1.35 0.40 -3.28
C ALA A 197 -1.32 -0.92 -2.50
N THR A 198 -2.07 -1.92 -2.94
CA THR A 198 -2.05 -3.27 -2.38
C THR A 198 -1.53 -4.23 -3.43
N ASP A 199 -0.54 -5.03 -3.07
CA ASP A 199 0.05 -6.05 -3.95
C ASP A 199 -1.06 -6.96 -4.52
N ALA A 200 -1.17 -6.97 -5.84
CA ALA A 200 -2.10 -7.80 -6.60
C ALA A 200 -1.42 -8.99 -7.29
N GLY A 201 -0.09 -9.12 -7.17
CA GLY A 201 0.74 -10.10 -7.84
C GLY A 201 1.70 -9.46 -8.85
N HIS A 202 2.23 -10.28 -9.74
CA HIS A 202 3.23 -9.87 -10.73
C HIS A 202 2.90 -10.44 -12.11
N LEU A 203 3.42 -9.79 -13.16
CA LEU A 203 3.47 -10.34 -14.50
C LEU A 203 4.35 -11.59 -14.54
N ASN A 204 4.16 -12.42 -15.57
CA ASN A 204 5.03 -13.54 -15.89
C ASN A 204 6.32 -13.01 -16.53
N SER A 205 7.15 -12.32 -15.73
CA SER A 205 8.49 -11.91 -16.12
C SER A 205 9.44 -13.11 -16.06
N ALA A 206 10.48 -13.09 -16.88
CA ALA A 206 11.45 -14.17 -16.91
C ALA A 206 12.21 -14.25 -15.58
N SER A 207 12.08 -15.37 -14.89
CA SER A 207 13.20 -15.91 -14.12
C SER A 207 14.45 -15.97 -15.01
N PHE A 208 15.65 -15.80 -14.44
CA PHE A 208 16.98 -15.82 -15.08
C PHE A 208 17.31 -16.99 -16.05
N ARG A 209 16.36 -17.90 -16.35
CA ARG A 209 16.54 -19.11 -17.18
C ARG A 209 15.45 -19.35 -18.25
N GLY A 210 14.62 -18.37 -18.61
CA GLY A 210 13.60 -18.55 -19.67
C GLY A 210 13.25 -17.26 -20.42
N PRO A 211 12.60 -17.32 -21.60
CA PRO A 211 12.06 -16.13 -22.24
C PRO A 211 10.90 -15.58 -21.38
N ALA A 212 10.87 -14.27 -21.16
CA ALA A 212 9.77 -13.61 -20.48
C ALA A 212 8.57 -13.66 -21.42
N ASP A 213 7.44 -14.20 -20.98
CA ASP A 213 6.21 -14.12 -21.79
C ASP A 213 5.38 -12.88 -21.47
N TRP A 214 5.80 -12.10 -20.45
CA TRP A 214 5.26 -10.80 -20.03
C TRP A 214 3.73 -10.82 -19.96
N SER A 215 3.15 -11.98 -19.69
CA SER A 215 1.71 -12.22 -19.63
C SER A 215 1.25 -12.26 -18.18
N GLY A 216 -0.01 -12.62 -17.92
CA GLY A 216 -0.44 -12.95 -16.56
C GLY A 216 -0.73 -11.75 -15.65
N ASP A 217 -1.08 -10.59 -16.20
CA ASP A 217 -1.58 -9.46 -15.40
C ASP A 217 -2.77 -9.90 -14.51
N PRO A 218 -2.65 -9.79 -13.17
CA PRO A 218 -3.69 -10.21 -12.25
C PRO A 218 -4.91 -9.28 -12.26
N LEU A 219 -4.79 -8.08 -12.84
CA LEU A 219 -5.85 -7.07 -12.91
C LEU A 219 -6.33 -6.86 -14.35
N GLU A 220 -7.61 -6.57 -14.49
CA GLU A 220 -8.19 -6.23 -15.78
C GLU A 220 -7.64 -4.90 -16.32
N LEU A 221 -7.61 -4.77 -17.64
CA LEU A 221 -7.00 -3.62 -18.34
C LEU A 221 -7.61 -2.28 -17.95
N TRP A 222 -8.83 -2.23 -17.40
CA TRP A 222 -9.56 -1.00 -17.05
C TRP A 222 -9.65 -0.73 -15.53
N GLN A 223 -8.91 -1.47 -14.70
CA GLN A 223 -8.87 -1.24 -13.24
C GLN A 223 -7.81 -0.21 -12.86
N SER A 224 -8.03 0.51 -11.77
CA SER A 224 -7.01 1.38 -11.17
C SER A 224 -5.84 0.55 -10.65
N LYS A 225 -4.62 0.83 -11.13
CA LYS A 225 -3.42 0.05 -10.79
C LYS A 225 -2.12 0.80 -10.99
N ILE A 226 -1.09 0.39 -10.26
CA ILE A 226 0.32 0.69 -10.55
C ILE A 226 0.94 -0.55 -11.21
N GLY A 227 1.75 -0.34 -12.24
CA GLY A 227 2.37 -1.43 -13.01
C GLY A 227 1.35 -2.29 -13.79
N GLY A 228 1.85 -3.39 -14.35
CA GLY A 228 1.05 -4.28 -15.20
C GLY A 228 0.84 -3.76 -16.62
N HIS A 229 -0.26 -4.17 -17.28
CA HIS A 229 -0.58 -3.74 -18.63
C HIS A 229 -1.59 -2.58 -18.66
N PRO A 230 -1.30 -1.50 -19.40
CA PRO A 230 -2.23 -0.38 -19.51
C PRO A 230 -3.47 -0.75 -20.32
N TYR A 231 -4.58 -0.08 -20.04
CA TYR A 231 -5.66 0.06 -21.01
C TYR A 231 -5.12 0.71 -22.29
N LEU A 232 -5.25 0.03 -23.43
CA LEU A 232 -4.83 0.59 -24.72
C LEU A 232 -5.77 0.13 -25.84
N PRO A 233 -6.57 1.02 -26.44
CA PRO A 233 -7.42 0.68 -27.57
C PRO A 233 -6.61 0.28 -28.80
N LYS A 234 -7.12 -0.68 -29.58
CA LYS A 234 -6.50 -1.08 -30.84
C LYS A 234 -6.34 0.10 -31.79
N GLY A 235 -5.19 0.15 -32.47
CA GLY A 235 -4.84 1.24 -33.38
C GLY A 235 -4.23 2.47 -32.69
N THR A 236 -4.14 2.46 -31.35
CA THR A 236 -3.38 3.47 -30.61
C THR A 236 -1.91 3.09 -30.57
N SER A 237 -1.03 4.05 -30.85
CA SER A 237 0.41 3.87 -30.65
C SER A 237 0.74 3.90 -29.16
N TYR A 238 1.61 2.99 -28.72
CA TYR A 238 2.12 2.99 -27.35
C TYR A 238 2.99 4.24 -27.11
N PRO A 239 2.96 4.87 -25.91
CA PRO A 239 3.75 6.06 -25.62
C PRO A 239 5.26 5.84 -25.74
N THR A 240 5.95 6.78 -26.38
CA THR A 240 7.41 6.79 -26.51
C THR A 240 7.98 8.13 -26.06
N ASP A 241 9.21 8.07 -25.54
CA ASP A 241 10.05 9.23 -25.28
C ASP A 241 10.24 10.02 -26.59
N ALA A 242 10.02 11.34 -26.53
CA ALA A 242 10.07 12.16 -27.73
C ALA A 242 11.50 12.45 -28.21
N GLU A 243 12.49 12.32 -27.34
CA GLU A 243 13.91 12.53 -27.64
C GLU A 243 14.58 11.23 -28.09
N THR A 244 14.43 10.15 -27.31
CA THR A 244 15.11 8.88 -27.61
C THR A 244 14.31 7.99 -28.56
N GLY A 245 12.97 8.15 -28.59
CA GLY A 245 12.06 7.27 -29.31
C GLY A 245 11.83 5.92 -28.61
N GLU A 246 12.41 5.71 -27.43
CA GLU A 246 12.22 4.49 -26.64
C GLU A 246 10.82 4.43 -26.05
N MET A 247 10.31 3.21 -25.82
CA MET A 247 9.01 3.02 -25.20
C MET A 247 9.04 3.46 -23.73
N MET A 248 8.03 4.23 -23.33
CA MET A 248 7.91 4.69 -21.95
C MET A 248 7.41 3.56 -21.04
N MET A 249 7.89 3.56 -19.80
CA MET A 249 7.34 2.75 -18.72
C MET A 249 5.90 3.18 -18.45
N PHE A 250 4.97 2.22 -18.39
CA PHE A 250 3.66 2.42 -17.80
C PHE A 250 3.78 2.48 -16.27
N LEU A 251 3.56 3.67 -15.69
CA LEU A 251 3.70 3.89 -14.26
C LEU A 251 2.43 3.43 -13.54
N MET A 252 1.29 4.03 -13.90
CA MET A 252 0.01 3.73 -13.27
C MET A 252 -1.17 4.18 -14.13
N GLN A 253 -2.35 3.66 -13.82
CA GLN A 253 -3.62 4.21 -14.29
C GLN A 253 -4.66 4.29 -13.17
N ILE A 254 -5.57 5.23 -13.34
CA ILE A 254 -6.66 5.50 -12.42
C ILE A 254 -7.94 5.50 -13.24
N ASN A 255 -8.86 4.61 -12.87
CA ASN A 255 -10.22 4.68 -13.35
C ASN A 255 -10.94 5.76 -12.54
N CYS A 256 -11.26 6.87 -13.21
CA CYS A 256 -11.82 8.04 -12.54
C CYS A 256 -13.21 7.77 -11.92
N ALA A 257 -13.87 6.67 -12.29
CA ALA A 257 -15.10 6.22 -11.62
C ALA A 257 -14.86 5.65 -10.21
N ASP A 258 -13.62 5.25 -9.89
CA ASP A 258 -13.24 4.76 -8.56
C ASP A 258 -12.93 5.92 -7.58
N LEU A 259 -12.78 7.15 -8.09
CA LEU A 259 -12.36 8.29 -7.29
C LEU A 259 -13.51 8.87 -6.46
N PRO A 260 -13.28 9.19 -5.17
CA PRO A 260 -14.24 9.95 -4.39
C PRO A 260 -14.42 11.36 -4.96
N VAL A 261 -15.60 11.92 -4.70
CA VAL A 261 -16.01 13.21 -5.26
C VAL A 261 -15.53 14.37 -4.39
N ILE A 262 -14.48 15.06 -4.85
CA ILE A 262 -14.04 16.35 -4.29
C ILE A 262 -14.17 17.42 -5.39
N GLU A 263 -15.21 18.27 -5.30
CA GLU A 263 -15.53 19.28 -6.33
C GLU A 263 -14.38 20.24 -6.60
N SER A 264 -13.63 20.64 -5.57
CA SER A 264 -12.49 21.56 -5.72
C SER A 264 -11.34 20.98 -6.54
N LEU A 265 -11.20 19.65 -6.62
CA LEU A 265 -10.12 19.02 -7.41
C LEU A 265 -10.41 18.99 -8.91
N ASN A 266 -11.69 19.10 -9.31
CA ASN A 266 -12.12 19.09 -10.71
C ASN A 266 -11.59 17.89 -11.53
N LEU A 267 -11.42 16.74 -10.88
CA LEU A 267 -11.02 15.50 -11.55
C LEU A 267 -12.19 14.91 -12.37
N PRO A 268 -11.91 14.18 -13.46
CA PRO A 268 -12.94 13.49 -14.24
C PRO A 268 -13.78 12.55 -13.37
N ARG A 269 -15.04 12.33 -13.74
CA ARG A 269 -15.96 11.40 -13.05
C ARG A 269 -16.00 10.00 -13.66
N GLN A 270 -15.40 9.84 -14.83
CA GLN A 270 -15.32 8.60 -15.59
C GLN A 270 -14.07 8.65 -16.48
N GLY A 271 -13.77 7.56 -17.16
CA GLY A 271 -12.59 7.47 -18.01
C GLY A 271 -11.37 6.92 -17.25
N LEU A 272 -10.27 6.77 -17.98
CA LEU A 272 -8.99 6.30 -17.46
C LEU A 272 -7.94 7.38 -17.63
N LEU A 273 -7.35 7.80 -16.52
CA LEU A 273 -6.15 8.64 -16.48
C LEU A 273 -4.93 7.73 -16.36
N GLN A 274 -3.94 7.90 -17.22
CA GLN A 274 -2.73 7.08 -17.26
C GLN A 274 -1.49 7.95 -17.19
N PHE A 275 -0.47 7.44 -16.50
CA PHE A 275 0.83 8.09 -16.34
C PHE A 275 1.91 7.17 -16.88
N TYR A 276 2.81 7.73 -17.68
CA TYR A 276 3.96 7.06 -18.27
C TYR A 276 5.21 7.91 -18.05
N ILE A 277 6.36 7.26 -17.89
CA ILE A 277 7.65 7.91 -17.69
C ILE A 277 8.72 7.25 -18.59
N GLY A 278 9.73 8.01 -18.99
CA GLY A 278 10.89 7.47 -19.71
C GLY A 278 11.68 6.47 -18.85
N LEU A 279 12.57 5.70 -19.47
CA LEU A 279 13.38 4.69 -18.78
C LEU A 279 14.64 5.28 -18.12
N ASP A 280 15.11 6.42 -18.60
CA ASP A 280 16.33 7.12 -18.15
C ASP A 280 15.97 8.52 -17.66
N VAL A 281 15.13 8.59 -16.63
CA VAL A 281 14.66 9.85 -16.05
C VAL A 281 15.77 10.47 -15.21
N PRO A 282 16.31 11.66 -15.57
CA PRO A 282 17.28 12.35 -14.74
C PRO A 282 16.67 12.78 -13.41
N MET A 283 17.46 12.65 -12.35
CA MET A 283 17.23 13.31 -11.08
C MET A 283 16.93 14.80 -11.26
N CYS A 284 15.81 15.26 -10.72
CA CYS A 284 15.41 16.67 -10.64
C CYS A 284 15.01 17.36 -11.96
N THR A 285 14.82 16.64 -13.08
CA THR A 285 14.22 17.24 -14.29
C THR A 285 13.57 16.17 -15.17
N LEU A 286 12.25 16.21 -15.32
CA LEU A 286 11.53 15.53 -16.39
C LEU A 286 10.98 16.59 -17.34
N SER A 287 11.58 16.69 -18.52
CA SER A 287 11.02 17.49 -19.59
C SER A 287 9.72 16.82 -20.10
N PRO A 288 8.74 17.53 -20.68
CA PRO A 288 7.52 16.94 -21.28
C PRO A 288 7.78 15.83 -22.30
N GLU A 289 9.02 15.75 -22.81
CA GLU A 289 9.53 14.73 -23.70
C GLU A 289 9.72 13.37 -23.03
N GLN A 290 9.93 13.35 -21.71
CA GLN A 290 10.30 12.18 -20.90
C GLN A 290 9.16 11.64 -20.02
N HIS A 291 7.96 12.19 -20.15
CA HIS A 291 6.75 11.63 -19.53
C HIS A 291 5.55 11.74 -20.48
N ARG A 292 4.48 11.00 -20.19
CA ARG A 292 3.20 11.14 -20.88
C ARG A 292 2.05 10.93 -19.92
N VAL A 293 1.11 11.86 -19.90
CA VAL A 293 -0.18 11.67 -19.24
C VAL A 293 -1.27 11.56 -20.31
N LEU A 294 -2.04 10.48 -20.26
CA LEU A 294 -3.12 10.20 -21.22
C LEU A 294 -4.45 10.11 -20.50
N TYR A 295 -5.51 10.51 -21.18
CA TYR A 295 -6.88 10.33 -20.70
C TYR A 295 -7.78 9.72 -21.77
N TYR A 296 -8.44 8.63 -21.40
CA TYR A 296 -9.43 7.94 -22.22
C TYR A 296 -10.83 8.17 -21.64
N PRO A 297 -11.66 9.04 -22.23
CA PRO A 297 -12.98 9.36 -21.70
C PRO A 297 -13.96 8.20 -21.76
N ASP A 298 -13.83 7.35 -22.78
CA ASP A 298 -14.69 6.21 -23.06
C ASP A 298 -13.89 4.91 -22.92
N VAL A 299 -14.30 4.09 -21.94
CA VAL A 299 -13.60 2.87 -21.56
C VAL A 299 -14.38 1.66 -22.06
N SER A 300 -13.87 0.99 -23.11
CA SER A 300 -14.41 -0.30 -23.53
C SER A 300 -13.95 -1.39 -22.57
N LYS A 301 -14.87 -2.27 -22.15
CA LYS A 301 -14.55 -3.49 -21.40
C LYS A 301 -14.53 -4.73 -22.30
N ASP A 302 -14.69 -4.56 -23.61
CA ASP A 302 -14.55 -5.63 -24.57
C ASP A 302 -13.07 -5.78 -24.96
N LYS A 303 -12.45 -6.89 -24.57
CA LYS A 303 -11.04 -7.19 -24.87
C LYS A 303 -10.76 -7.23 -26.39
N ASN A 304 -11.78 -7.39 -27.24
CA ASN A 304 -11.61 -7.32 -28.69
C ASN A 304 -11.32 -5.91 -29.20
N ASP A 305 -11.65 -4.86 -28.45
CA ASP A 305 -11.34 -3.47 -28.78
C ASP A 305 -9.95 -3.06 -28.31
N LEU A 306 -9.30 -3.88 -27.49
CA LEU A 306 -8.09 -3.54 -26.76
C LEU A 306 -6.87 -4.31 -27.27
N ILE A 307 -5.71 -3.71 -27.09
CA ILE A 307 -4.43 -4.42 -27.17
C ILE A 307 -4.34 -5.33 -25.94
N THR A 308 -4.07 -6.61 -26.16
CA THR A 308 -3.92 -7.62 -25.10
C THR A 308 -2.60 -8.35 -25.15
N ASP A 309 -1.81 -8.13 -26.21
CA ASP A 309 -0.47 -8.67 -26.37
C ASP A 309 0.52 -7.52 -26.18
N PHE A 310 1.18 -7.53 -25.02
CA PHE A 310 2.17 -6.54 -24.61
C PHE A 310 3.59 -7.14 -24.62
N SER A 311 3.80 -8.25 -25.32
CA SER A 311 5.12 -8.90 -25.43
C SER A 311 6.22 -7.97 -25.96
N PHE A 312 5.85 -6.92 -26.70
CA PHE A 312 6.78 -5.88 -27.17
C PHE A 312 7.40 -5.04 -26.04
N LEU A 313 6.81 -5.03 -24.84
CA LEU A 313 7.36 -4.37 -23.66
C LEU A 313 8.38 -5.22 -22.91
N ALA A 314 8.46 -6.53 -23.15
CA ALA A 314 9.26 -7.46 -22.35
C ALA A 314 10.76 -7.13 -22.35
N GLU A 315 11.33 -6.72 -23.49
CA GLU A 315 12.75 -6.32 -23.56
C GLU A 315 12.98 -4.95 -22.91
N PRO A 316 12.26 -3.86 -23.28
CA PRO A 316 12.40 -2.56 -22.62
C PRO A 316 12.17 -2.61 -21.10
N ALA A 317 11.26 -3.46 -20.65
CA ALA A 317 10.94 -3.70 -19.26
C ALA A 317 12.07 -4.36 -18.46
N SER A 318 12.85 -5.24 -19.09
CA SER A 318 13.81 -6.09 -18.41
C SER A 318 14.99 -5.33 -17.79
N SER A 319 15.15 -4.05 -18.12
CA SER A 319 16.15 -3.15 -17.52
C SER A 319 15.72 -2.56 -16.17
N LEU A 320 14.46 -2.77 -15.75
CA LEU A 320 13.88 -2.15 -14.57
C LEU A 320 13.39 -3.23 -13.61
N GLU A 321 13.96 -3.26 -12.41
CA GLU A 321 13.82 -4.37 -11.46
C GLU A 321 12.40 -4.58 -10.89
N TRP A 322 11.45 -3.68 -11.14
CA TRP A 322 10.12 -3.68 -10.52
C TRP A 322 8.94 -3.62 -11.50
N TYR A 323 9.22 -3.59 -12.80
CA TYR A 323 8.20 -3.27 -13.80
C TYR A 323 7.14 -4.38 -13.97
N ASP A 324 7.39 -5.58 -13.43
CA ASP A 324 6.46 -6.70 -13.42
C ASP A 324 5.52 -6.74 -12.22
N ASP A 325 5.78 -6.00 -11.15
CA ASP A 325 4.87 -5.98 -10.00
C ASP A 325 3.61 -5.15 -10.26
N VAL A 326 2.47 -5.64 -9.80
CA VAL A 326 1.15 -5.06 -10.07
C VAL A 326 0.45 -4.78 -8.74
N TYR A 327 0.02 -3.53 -8.55
CA TYR A 327 -0.67 -3.12 -7.34
C TYR A 327 -2.07 -2.61 -7.66
N ALA A 328 -3.07 -3.09 -6.93
CA ALA A 328 -4.43 -2.56 -6.96
C ALA A 328 -4.51 -1.27 -6.13
N LEU A 329 -5.27 -0.29 -6.60
CA LEU A 329 -5.43 1.00 -5.91
C LEU A 329 -6.77 1.10 -5.20
N ASN A 330 -6.74 1.65 -3.98
CA ASN A 330 -7.93 2.03 -3.23
C ASN A 330 -7.85 3.50 -2.82
N PHE A 331 -8.96 4.22 -2.94
CA PHE A 331 -9.03 5.67 -2.76
C PHE A 331 -9.86 6.07 -1.54
N SER A 332 -9.45 7.13 -0.86
CA SER A 332 -10.17 7.70 0.28
C SER A 332 -10.03 9.22 0.31
N VAL A 333 -11.05 9.92 0.79
CA VAL A 333 -10.95 11.36 1.04
C VAL A 333 -10.18 11.57 2.33
N GLN A 334 -9.19 12.45 2.30
CA GLN A 334 -8.45 12.90 3.46
C GLN A 334 -8.36 14.43 3.45
N ARG A 335 -7.92 15.01 4.57
CA ARG A 335 -7.74 16.46 4.72
C ARG A 335 -6.43 16.75 5.42
N ASP A 336 -5.79 17.83 5.00
CA ASP A 336 -4.59 18.34 5.65
C ASP A 336 -4.55 19.87 5.56
N VAL A 337 -3.82 20.50 6.46
CA VAL A 337 -3.44 21.90 6.32
C VAL A 337 -2.28 22.03 5.34
N PHE A 338 -1.45 20.99 5.17
CA PHE A 338 -0.22 21.05 4.37
C PHE A 338 0.68 22.23 4.80
N TRP A 339 0.95 22.30 6.11
CA TRP A 339 1.47 23.49 6.77
C TRP A 339 2.72 24.05 6.07
N ASN A 340 3.76 23.23 5.92
CA ASN A 340 5.03 23.63 5.32
C ASN A 340 4.86 24.04 3.87
N ALA A 341 4.18 23.20 3.07
CA ALA A 341 3.99 23.43 1.65
C ALA A 341 3.19 24.72 1.37
N ARG A 342 2.10 24.96 2.08
CA ARG A 342 1.25 26.15 1.86
C ARG A 342 1.94 27.44 2.27
N ARG A 343 2.70 27.44 3.37
CA ARG A 343 3.46 28.64 3.77
C ARG A 343 4.49 29.07 2.73
N GLN A 344 4.97 28.13 1.91
CA GLN A 344 5.93 28.41 0.85
C GLN A 344 5.27 28.67 -0.51
N LEU A 345 4.22 27.92 -0.84
CA LEU A 345 3.66 27.84 -2.20
C LEU A 345 2.32 28.57 -2.36
N ASP A 346 1.61 28.85 -1.27
CA ASP A 346 0.28 29.48 -1.28
C ASP A 346 0.34 30.85 -0.63
N GLU A 347 0.52 31.89 -1.45
CA GLU A 347 0.53 33.30 -0.98
C GLU A 347 -0.77 33.70 -0.27
N SER A 348 -1.88 32.98 -0.48
CA SER A 348 -3.15 33.26 0.19
C SER A 348 -3.25 32.66 1.60
N PHE A 349 -2.31 31.79 1.98
CA PHE A 349 -2.24 31.18 3.30
C PHE A 349 -1.60 32.14 4.31
N GLU A 350 -2.36 33.16 4.71
CA GLU A 350 -1.91 34.19 5.65
C GLU A 350 -2.20 33.82 7.11
N MET A 351 -1.15 33.86 7.94
CA MET A 351 -1.26 33.64 9.37
C MET A 351 -1.68 34.92 10.11
N PRO A 352 -2.70 34.88 11.00
CA PRO A 352 -3.06 36.02 11.82
C PRO A 352 -1.89 36.51 12.68
N GLU A 353 -1.68 37.83 12.75
CA GLU A 353 -0.57 38.46 13.51
C GLU A 353 -0.50 37.98 14.97
N ALA A 354 -1.66 37.75 15.59
CA ALA A 354 -1.75 37.27 16.98
C ALA A 354 -1.26 35.81 17.19
N LEU A 355 -1.12 35.05 16.11
CA LEU A 355 -0.68 33.64 16.12
C LEU A 355 0.72 33.46 15.53
N THR A 356 1.35 34.53 15.01
CA THR A 356 2.61 34.42 14.26
C THR A 356 3.72 33.72 15.05
N GLU A 357 4.00 34.17 16.28
CA GLU A 357 5.05 33.57 17.12
C GLU A 357 4.77 32.09 17.40
N LEU A 358 3.53 31.74 17.75
CA LEU A 358 3.12 30.36 18.01
C LEU A 358 3.18 29.48 16.75
N GLY A 359 2.93 30.06 15.57
CA GLY A 359 3.02 29.38 14.29
C GLY A 359 4.46 29.08 13.86
N GLU A 360 5.43 29.92 14.23
CA GLU A 360 6.85 29.60 14.05
C GLU A 360 7.23 28.37 14.89
N ASP A 361 6.88 28.36 16.18
CA ASP A 361 7.11 27.20 17.06
C ASP A 361 6.38 25.94 16.56
N PHE A 362 5.18 26.11 15.99
CA PHE A 362 4.41 25.01 15.41
C PHE A 362 5.07 24.42 14.17
N THR A 363 5.78 25.24 13.38
CA THR A 363 6.47 24.79 12.17
C THR A 363 7.55 23.75 12.49
N GLU A 364 8.33 23.98 13.55
CA GLU A 364 9.33 23.01 14.01
C GLU A 364 8.66 21.71 14.47
N TRP A 365 7.62 21.82 15.31
CA TRP A 365 6.92 20.65 15.83
C TRP A 365 6.21 19.81 14.75
N ILE A 366 5.50 20.45 13.81
CA ILE A 366 4.75 19.72 12.79
C ILE A 366 5.69 19.00 11.83
N SER A 367 6.86 19.59 11.53
CA SER A 367 7.87 18.97 10.69
C SER A 367 8.43 17.69 11.34
N ASP A 368 8.78 17.76 12.62
CA ASP A 368 9.22 16.59 13.39
C ASP A 368 8.11 15.51 13.45
N TYR A 369 6.85 15.93 13.64
CA TYR A 369 5.71 15.02 13.70
C TYR A 369 5.47 14.32 12.36
N GLU A 370 5.52 15.04 11.25
CA GLU A 370 5.36 14.53 9.89
C GLU A 370 6.51 13.59 9.51
N ASP A 371 7.75 13.92 9.85
CA ASP A 371 8.93 13.06 9.65
C ASP A 371 8.77 11.75 10.44
N GLU A 372 8.37 11.82 11.71
CA GLU A 372 8.09 10.63 12.50
C GLU A 372 6.95 9.79 11.91
N CYS A 373 5.89 10.43 11.40
CA CYS A 373 4.78 9.73 10.78
C CYS A 373 5.20 9.05 9.48
N THR A 374 6.01 9.73 8.66
CA THR A 374 6.55 9.21 7.40
C THR A 374 7.47 8.02 7.65
N LEU A 375 8.35 8.11 8.66
CA LEU A 375 9.21 7.00 9.07
C LEU A 375 8.42 5.77 9.54
N ARG A 376 7.23 5.98 10.12
CA ARG A 376 6.38 4.91 10.66
C ARG A 376 5.44 4.30 9.63
N HIS A 377 4.92 5.09 8.69
CA HIS A 377 3.81 4.69 7.81
C HIS A 377 4.12 4.80 6.31
N GLY A 378 5.33 5.25 5.94
CA GLY A 378 5.67 5.59 4.56
C GLY A 378 5.11 6.95 4.13
N ARG A 379 5.51 7.41 2.94
CA ARG A 379 5.00 8.67 2.36
C ARG A 379 3.60 8.47 1.81
N ILE A 380 2.86 9.57 1.69
CA ILE A 380 1.45 9.53 1.29
C ILE A 380 1.34 9.63 -0.24
N ASN A 381 0.77 8.60 -0.86
CA ASN A 381 0.33 8.66 -2.25
C ASN A 381 -1.02 9.40 -2.36
N LYS A 382 -1.10 10.43 -3.22
CA LYS A 382 -2.28 11.29 -3.29
C LYS A 382 -2.55 11.94 -4.64
N LEU A 383 -3.80 12.32 -4.83
CA LEU A 383 -4.26 13.23 -5.89
C LEU A 383 -4.76 14.53 -5.26
N GLY A 384 -4.29 15.67 -5.77
CA GLY A 384 -4.64 16.98 -5.22
C GLY A 384 -4.00 17.26 -3.86
N GLY A 385 -4.40 18.40 -3.27
CA GLY A 385 -3.73 18.94 -2.09
C GLY A 385 -2.45 19.70 -2.46
N TYR A 386 -1.46 19.65 -1.57
CA TYR A 386 -0.13 20.22 -1.79
C TYR A 386 0.94 19.13 -1.70
N PRO A 387 2.07 19.29 -2.42
CA PRO A 387 3.17 18.31 -2.35
C PRO A 387 3.72 18.22 -0.93
N GLU A 388 4.15 17.03 -0.50
CA GLU A 388 4.96 16.96 0.72
C GLU A 388 6.37 17.48 0.43
N LEU A 389 6.78 18.50 1.19
CA LEU A 389 8.11 19.07 1.10
C LEU A 389 9.01 18.33 2.08
N HIS A 390 10.00 17.59 1.57
CA HIS A 390 10.99 16.91 2.38
C HIS A 390 12.39 17.01 1.73
N SER A 391 13.44 17.12 2.55
CA SER A 391 14.85 17.21 2.10
C SER A 391 15.08 18.26 1.00
N TYR A 392 15.39 17.85 -0.24
CA TYR A 392 15.69 18.71 -1.40
C TYR A 392 14.49 18.90 -2.35
N VAL A 393 13.28 18.44 -1.96
CA VAL A 393 12.08 18.55 -2.79
C VAL A 393 11.77 20.02 -3.06
N ASP A 394 11.89 20.88 -2.06
CA ASP A 394 11.62 22.32 -2.15
C ASP A 394 12.46 23.01 -3.22
N GLU A 395 13.77 22.74 -3.27
CA GLU A 395 14.69 23.25 -4.29
C GLU A 395 14.40 22.64 -5.67
N THR A 396 13.91 21.40 -5.72
CA THR A 396 13.68 20.67 -6.97
C THR A 396 12.37 21.06 -7.66
N ILE A 397 11.32 21.34 -6.88
CA ILE A 397 10.02 21.73 -7.41
C ILE A 397 9.85 23.26 -7.47
N GLU A 398 10.91 24.02 -7.20
CA GLU A 398 10.85 25.49 -7.21
C GLU A 398 10.38 26.00 -8.59
N GLY A 399 9.20 26.63 -8.63
CA GLY A 399 8.64 27.22 -9.85
C GLY A 399 7.71 26.32 -10.69
N PHE A 400 7.24 25.18 -10.16
CA PHE A 400 6.15 24.42 -10.79
C PHE A 400 4.91 25.31 -10.98
N ARG A 401 4.10 24.99 -11.99
CA ARG A 401 2.86 25.73 -12.29
C ARG A 401 1.60 24.91 -12.01
N GLY A 402 0.57 25.59 -11.54
CA GLY A 402 -0.74 25.01 -11.29
C GLY A 402 -0.83 24.24 -9.96
N ARG A 403 -1.70 23.23 -9.93
CA ARG A 403 -1.98 22.40 -8.75
C ARG A 403 -1.27 21.06 -8.83
N LEU A 404 -1.08 20.41 -7.68
CA LEU A 404 -0.69 19.00 -7.64
C LEU A 404 -1.80 18.14 -8.27
N LEU A 405 -1.45 17.39 -9.30
CA LEU A 405 -2.31 16.36 -9.91
C LEU A 405 -2.10 15.01 -9.22
N LEU A 406 -0.85 14.58 -9.09
CA LEU A 406 -0.46 13.29 -8.52
C LEU A 406 0.86 13.43 -7.76
N GLU A 407 0.91 12.89 -6.56
CA GLU A 407 2.14 12.56 -5.83
C GLU A 407 2.14 11.06 -5.59
N LEU A 408 3.21 10.41 -6.03
CA LEU A 408 3.38 8.96 -5.99
C LEU A 408 4.77 8.63 -5.47
N GLN A 409 4.86 8.01 -4.30
CA GLN A 409 6.06 7.35 -3.83
C GLN A 409 6.36 6.14 -4.71
N HIS A 410 7.62 6.01 -5.09
CA HIS A 410 8.08 4.90 -5.90
C HIS A 410 7.81 3.57 -5.18
N PRO A 411 7.17 2.58 -5.81
CA PRO A 411 6.65 1.40 -5.10
C PRO A 411 7.72 0.55 -4.39
N PHE A 412 8.98 0.64 -4.82
CA PHE A 412 10.10 -0.16 -4.29
C PHE A 412 11.21 0.65 -3.65
N ASP A 413 11.15 1.98 -3.78
CA ASP A 413 12.21 2.85 -3.30
C ASP A 413 11.56 4.00 -2.56
N ILE A 414 11.53 3.87 -1.24
CA ILE A 414 10.87 4.83 -0.36
C ILE A 414 11.45 6.24 -0.46
N ASP A 415 12.69 6.35 -0.95
CA ASP A 415 13.37 7.63 -1.08
C ASP A 415 12.99 8.35 -2.38
N ASN A 416 12.35 7.65 -3.33
CA ASN A 416 11.98 8.20 -4.63
C ASN A 416 10.49 8.57 -4.69
N ASN A 417 10.16 9.72 -5.28
CA ASN A 417 8.80 10.14 -5.57
C ASN A 417 8.66 10.73 -6.97
N PHE A 418 7.46 10.58 -7.52
CA PHE A 418 6.98 11.24 -8.71
C PHE A 418 5.94 12.29 -8.34
N TYR A 419 6.12 13.49 -8.86
CA TYR A 419 5.15 14.58 -8.75
C TYR A 419 4.66 14.95 -10.14
N PHE A 420 3.37 15.22 -10.28
CA PHE A 420 2.76 15.73 -11.50
C PHE A 420 1.91 16.94 -11.14
N PHE A 421 2.06 18.04 -11.89
CA PHE A 421 1.37 19.30 -11.69
C PHE A 421 0.64 19.71 -12.96
N ILE A 422 -0.49 20.38 -12.81
CA ILE A 422 -1.32 20.83 -13.94
C ILE A 422 -2.03 22.14 -13.62
N GLU A 423 -2.15 23.01 -14.62
CA GLU A 423 -2.95 24.22 -14.53
C GLU A 423 -4.45 23.92 -14.46
N ASP A 424 -5.20 24.69 -13.68
CA ASP A 424 -6.63 24.50 -13.45
C ASP A 424 -7.44 24.49 -14.76
N LEU A 425 -7.08 25.37 -15.69
CA LEU A 425 -7.75 25.50 -16.97
C LEU A 425 -7.46 24.30 -17.88
N ASP A 426 -6.24 23.77 -17.83
CA ASP A 426 -5.85 22.59 -18.60
C ASP A 426 -6.56 21.34 -18.07
N LEU A 427 -6.60 21.16 -16.75
CA LEU A 427 -7.37 20.06 -16.14
C LEU A 427 -8.87 20.16 -16.46
N ALA A 428 -9.46 21.37 -16.37
CA ALA A 428 -10.87 21.57 -16.69
C ALA A 428 -11.22 21.24 -18.15
N ASN A 429 -10.28 21.45 -19.07
CA ASN A 429 -10.43 21.11 -20.48
C ASN A 429 -9.93 19.70 -20.82
N LEU A 430 -9.42 18.94 -19.82
CA LEU A 430 -8.78 17.64 -19.99
C LEU A 430 -7.61 17.68 -20.98
N ASN A 431 -6.92 18.83 -21.02
CA ASN A 431 -5.72 19.05 -21.81
C ASN A 431 -4.48 18.66 -20.99
N LEU A 432 -4.09 17.39 -21.08
CA LEU A 432 -3.00 16.84 -20.26
C LEU A 432 -1.62 16.98 -20.93
N SER A 433 -1.50 17.72 -22.04
CA SER A 433 -0.22 17.89 -22.76
C SER A 433 0.77 18.80 -22.03
N ASN A 434 0.28 19.63 -21.11
CA ASN A 434 1.06 20.63 -20.38
C ASN A 434 1.30 20.21 -18.92
N VAL A 435 1.09 18.93 -18.59
CA VAL A 435 1.43 18.44 -17.26
C VAL A 435 2.94 18.62 -17.05
N GLU A 436 3.30 19.21 -15.92
CA GLU A 436 4.69 19.30 -15.47
C GLU A 436 4.94 18.12 -14.52
N SER A 437 6.11 17.48 -14.58
CA SER A 437 6.41 16.34 -13.73
C SER A 437 7.82 16.39 -13.17
N TYR A 438 8.02 15.83 -11.99
CA TYR A 438 9.31 15.80 -11.29
C TYR A 438 9.54 14.39 -10.72
N PHE A 439 10.74 13.86 -10.94
CA PHE A 439 11.22 12.68 -10.24
C PHE A 439 12.30 13.11 -9.24
N VAL A 440 12.06 12.85 -7.97
CA VAL A 440 12.93 13.24 -6.87
C VAL A 440 13.36 11.99 -6.12
N SER A 441 14.67 11.78 -6.00
CA SER A 441 15.30 10.75 -5.16
C SER A 441 15.95 11.46 -3.98
N VAL A 442 15.71 10.98 -2.77
CA VAL A 442 16.12 11.65 -1.52
C VAL A 442 17.35 11.00 -0.90
#